data_AF-A0A931SXP7-F1
#
_entry.id   AF-A0A931SXP7-F1
#
_cell.length_a   1.000
_cell.length_b   1.000
_cell.length_c   1.000
_cell.angle_alpha   90.00
_cell.angle_beta   90.00
_cell.angle_gamma   90.00
#
_symmetry.space_group_name_H-M   'P 1'
#
loop_
_entity.id
_entity.type
_entity.pdbx_description
1 polymer ?
#
loop_
_entity_poly.entity_id
_entity_poly.type
_entity_poly.pdbx_seq_one_letter_code
_entity_poly.pdbx_strand_id
1 'polypeptide(L)'
;VRLLPIKPDYVLIDAFYRNASSAYIKHMNRKNQKPIKKGDQKSISIAAASIIAKVYRDSLMKRLHKKYPQYRLAKNKGYGTKEHREAIKKYGLSRIHRKSFNLEGKQAESST
;
A
#
# COMPACT_ATOMS: atom_id res chain seq x y z
N VAL A 1 8.83 2.34 11.84
CA VAL A 1 9.79 2.87 12.84
C VAL A 1 9.95 1.96 14.05
N ARG A 2 8.88 1.47 14.69
CA ARG A 2 8.98 0.63 15.91
C ARG A 2 9.78 -0.68 15.74
N LEU A 3 9.77 -1.25 14.54
CA LEU A 3 10.47 -2.50 14.22
C LEU A 3 11.91 -2.27 13.73
N LEU A 4 12.41 -1.03 13.73
CA LEU A 4 13.80 -0.77 13.36
C LEU A 4 14.71 -1.15 14.54
N PRO A 5 15.84 -1.83 14.29
CA PRO A 5 16.77 -2.21 15.34
C PRO A 5 17.40 -0.98 16.02
N ILE A 6 17.57 0.10 15.26
CA ILE A 6 18.03 1.40 15.75
C ILE A 6 16.85 2.36 15.69
N LYS A 7 16.54 3.00 16.81
CA LYS A 7 15.48 3.99 16.89
C LYS A 7 15.97 5.30 16.24
N PRO A 8 15.27 5.82 15.22
CA PRO A 8 15.66 7.07 14.59
C PRO A 8 15.29 8.27 15.48
N ASP A 9 16.17 9.27 15.54
CA ASP A 9 15.90 10.55 16.20
C ASP A 9 14.95 11.44 15.39
N TYR A 10 15.02 11.33 14.05
CA TYR A 10 14.21 12.10 13.12
C TYR A 10 13.71 11.24 11.96
N VAL A 11 12.49 11.49 11.47
CA VAL A 11 11.88 10.71 10.38
C VAL A 11 11.37 11.61 9.26
N LEU A 12 11.77 11.32 8.03
CA LEU A 12 11.17 11.90 6.83
C LEU A 12 10.09 10.95 6.29
N ILE A 13 8.93 11.49 5.95
CA ILE A 13 7.75 10.70 5.56
C ILE A 13 7.30 11.13 4.16
N ASP A 14 7.13 10.17 3.26
CA ASP A 14 6.41 10.44 2.00
C ASP A 14 4.92 10.63 2.30
N ALA A 15 4.41 11.85 2.14
CA ALA A 15 3.11 12.24 2.64
C ALA A 15 2.14 12.59 1.50
N PHE A 16 0.93 12.00 1.59
CA PHE A 16 -0.23 12.42 0.81
C PHE A 16 -1.25 13.05 1.78
N TYR A 17 -1.40 14.37 1.72
CA TYR A 17 -2.19 15.12 2.69
C TYR A 17 -3.68 14.96 2.36
N ARG A 18 -4.41 14.17 3.17
CA ARG A 18 -5.88 14.26 3.23
C ARG A 18 -6.33 15.29 4.27
N ASN A 19 -5.61 15.37 5.38
CA ASN A 19 -5.71 16.39 6.42
C ASN A 19 -4.38 16.50 7.18
N ALA A 20 -4.23 17.53 8.02
CA ALA A 20 -3.00 17.78 8.75
C ALA A 20 -2.58 16.61 9.68
N SER A 21 -3.54 15.85 10.22
CA SER A 21 -3.26 14.71 11.10
C SER A 21 -2.81 13.46 10.35
N SER A 22 -3.25 13.27 9.11
CA SER A 22 -2.89 12.12 8.27
C SER A 22 -1.44 12.09 7.81
N ALA A 23 -0.76 13.24 7.87
CA ALA A 23 0.62 13.39 7.42
C ALA A 23 1.67 12.95 8.47
N TYR A 24 1.24 12.71 9.71
CA TYR A 24 2.15 12.41 10.82
C TYR A 24 1.96 10.98 11.31
N ILE A 25 3.07 10.34 11.69
CA ILE A 25 3.06 9.06 12.38
C ILE A 25 2.46 9.27 13.76
N LYS A 26 1.36 8.56 14.05
CA LYS A 26 0.72 8.52 15.37
C LYS A 26 1.73 8.05 16.42
N HIS A 27 1.71 8.68 17.60
CA HIS A 27 2.59 8.36 18.73
C HIS A 27 4.09 8.68 18.51
N MET A 28 4.39 9.68 17.69
CA MET A 28 5.71 10.31 17.58
C MET A 28 5.57 11.82 17.69
N ASN A 29 6.52 12.49 18.35
CA ASN A 29 6.47 13.95 18.48
C ASN A 29 6.51 14.61 17.09
N ARG A 30 5.67 15.62 16.85
CA ARG A 30 5.62 16.35 15.57
C ARG A 30 6.97 17.01 15.23
N LYS A 31 7.75 17.41 16.24
CA LYS A 31 9.05 18.04 16.03
C LYS A 31 10.14 17.06 15.54
N ASN A 32 9.93 15.76 15.69
CA ASN A 32 10.89 14.71 15.31
C ASN A 32 10.55 14.06 13.97
N GLN A 33 9.67 14.67 13.18
CA GLN A 33 9.25 14.11 11.90
C GLN A 33 8.85 15.21 10.93
N LYS A 34 9.07 14.95 9.64
CA LYS A 34 8.72 15.87 8.55
C LYS A 34 7.99 15.13 7.44
N PRO A 35 6.69 15.40 7.23
CA PRO A 35 6.01 14.98 6.02
C PRO A 35 6.50 15.77 4.81
N ILE A 36 6.76 15.08 3.71
CA ILE A 36 7.21 15.65 2.43
C ILE A 36 6.29 15.16 1.33
N LYS A 37 5.63 16.12 0.65
CA LYS A 37 4.83 15.87 -0.56
C LYS A 37 5.75 15.38 -1.70
N LYS A 38 5.48 14.19 -2.25
CA LYS A 38 6.33 13.50 -3.23
C LYS A 38 7.76 13.36 -2.69
N GLY A 39 7.86 12.79 -1.49
CA GLY A 39 9.10 12.73 -0.74
C GLY A 39 10.15 11.85 -1.40
N ASP A 40 9.73 10.82 -2.13
CA ASP A 40 10.56 9.95 -2.94
C ASP A 40 11.38 10.71 -4.00
N GLN A 41 10.84 11.79 -4.55
CA GLN A 41 11.53 12.63 -5.54
C GLN A 41 12.45 13.68 -4.91
N LYS A 42 12.39 13.86 -3.58
CA LYS A 42 13.06 14.97 -2.87
C LYS A 42 14.02 14.53 -1.78
N SER A 43 14.00 13.24 -1.41
CA SER A 43 14.83 12.69 -0.33
C SER A 43 15.32 11.31 -0.72
N ILE A 44 16.65 11.15 -0.70
CA ILE A 44 17.31 9.87 -0.98
C ILE A 44 16.87 8.80 0.04
N SER A 45 16.72 9.17 1.32
CA SER A 45 16.26 8.24 2.36
C SER A 45 14.82 7.76 2.10
N ILE A 46 13.93 8.64 1.64
CA ILE A 46 12.57 8.25 1.25
C ILE A 46 12.60 7.37 -0.01
N ALA A 47 13.38 7.75 -1.02
CA ALA A 47 13.53 6.97 -2.25
C ALA A 47 14.02 5.53 -1.95
N ALA A 48 15.05 5.39 -1.11
CA ALA A 48 15.57 4.10 -0.67
C ALA A 48 14.51 3.27 0.05
N ALA A 49 13.75 3.87 0.98
CA ALA A 49 12.66 3.19 1.67
C ALA A 49 11.56 2.73 0.69
N SER A 50 11.21 3.55 -0.30
CA SER A 50 10.22 3.21 -1.34
C SER A 50 10.67 2.02 -2.20
N ILE A 51 11.96 1.94 -2.56
CA ILE A 51 12.52 0.80 -3.30
C ILE A 51 12.42 -0.48 -2.47
N ILE A 52 12.87 -0.45 -1.22
CA ILE A 52 12.81 -1.61 -0.31
C ILE A 52 11.36 -2.09 -0.17
N ALA A 53 10.42 -1.16 0.09
CA ALA A 53 9.02 -1.48 0.24
C ALA A 53 8.43 -2.13 -1.03
N LYS A 54 8.75 -1.58 -2.22
CA LYS A 54 8.27 -2.08 -3.50
C LYS A 54 8.80 -3.49 -3.80
N VAL A 55 10.11 -3.69 -3.68
CA VAL A 55 10.76 -4.99 -3.93
C VAL A 55 10.19 -6.07 -3.00
N TYR A 56 10.06 -5.75 -1.71
CA TYR A 56 9.45 -6.66 -0.75
C TYR A 56 7.99 -6.99 -1.11
N ARG A 57 7.18 -5.97 -1.42
CA ARG A 57 5.76 -6.14 -1.77
C ARG A 57 5.57 -7.01 -3.01
N ASP A 58 6.39 -6.81 -4.04
CA ASP A 58 6.32 -7.57 -5.29
C ASP A 58 6.73 -9.04 -5.08
N SER A 59 7.76 -9.28 -4.27
CA SER A 59 8.16 -10.63 -3.84
C SER A 59 7.06 -11.33 -3.05
N LEU A 60 6.42 -10.62 -2.11
CA LEU A 60 5.28 -11.14 -1.36
C LEU A 60 4.11 -11.53 -2.29
N MET A 61 3.83 -10.76 -3.34
CA MET A 61 2.78 -11.10 -4.30
C MET A 61 3.10 -12.34 -5.13
N LYS A 62 4.37 -12.56 -5.49
CA LYS A 62 4.81 -13.82 -6.12
C LYS A 62 4.59 -15.02 -5.17
N ARG A 63 4.93 -14.89 -3.89
CA ARG A 63 4.67 -15.94 -2.89
C ARG A 63 3.19 -16.22 -2.70
N LEU A 64 2.37 -15.17 -2.58
CA LEU A 64 0.93 -15.31 -2.43
C LEU A 64 0.27 -15.89 -3.68
N HIS A 65 0.80 -15.64 -4.87
CA HIS A 65 0.34 -16.30 -6.10
C HIS A 65 0.48 -17.83 -6.02
N LYS A 66 1.53 -18.38 -5.39
CA LYS A 66 1.64 -19.83 -5.21
C LYS A 66 0.48 -20.40 -4.37
N LYS A 67 0.01 -19.64 -3.37
CA LYS A 67 -1.11 -20.04 -2.49
C LYS A 67 -2.49 -19.74 -3.10
N TYR A 68 -2.57 -18.69 -3.91
CA TYR A 68 -3.80 -18.25 -4.57
C TYR A 68 -3.57 -18.03 -6.07
N PRO A 69 -3.30 -19.10 -6.83
CA PRO A 69 -2.91 -19.01 -8.24
C PRO A 69 -4.00 -18.37 -9.10
N GLN A 70 -5.26 -18.57 -8.75
CA GLN A 70 -6.42 -18.11 -9.51
C GLN A 70 -6.49 -16.58 -9.67
N TYR A 71 -5.92 -15.81 -8.75
CA TYR A 71 -5.96 -14.34 -8.80
C TYR A 71 -4.76 -13.70 -9.53
N ARG A 72 -3.82 -14.51 -10.07
CA ARG A 72 -2.68 -14.02 -10.89
C ARG A 72 -1.87 -12.88 -10.24
N LEU A 73 -1.70 -12.94 -8.91
CA LEU A 73 -1.04 -11.90 -8.10
C LEU A 73 0.42 -11.64 -8.50
N ALA A 74 1.10 -12.65 -9.05
CA ALA A 74 2.46 -12.48 -9.56
C ALA A 74 2.54 -11.44 -10.68
N LYS A 75 1.45 -11.26 -11.45
CA LYS A 75 1.34 -10.28 -12.54
C LYS A 75 0.73 -8.97 -12.04
N ASN A 76 -0.46 -9.01 -11.45
CA ASN A 76 -1.21 -7.80 -11.10
C ASN A 76 -0.86 -7.20 -9.73
N LYS A 77 -0.05 -7.85 -8.91
CA LYS A 77 0.38 -7.38 -7.57
C LYS A 77 -0.76 -7.05 -6.59
N GLY A 78 -1.95 -7.58 -6.84
CA GLY A 78 -3.16 -7.28 -6.07
C GLY A 78 -3.90 -6.02 -6.50
N TYR A 79 -3.45 -5.30 -7.53
CA TYR A 79 -4.22 -4.19 -8.11
C TYR A 79 -5.51 -4.73 -8.76
N GLY A 80 -6.59 -3.94 -8.69
CA GLY A 80 -7.88 -4.25 -9.27
C GLY A 80 -7.90 -4.13 -10.80
N THR A 81 -6.98 -4.82 -11.47
CA THR A 81 -6.96 -4.98 -12.94
C THR A 81 -8.18 -5.78 -13.42
N LYS A 82 -8.54 -5.69 -14.70
CA LYS A 82 -9.64 -6.46 -15.30
C LYS A 82 -9.54 -7.95 -14.97
N GLU A 83 -8.38 -8.54 -15.22
CA GLU A 83 -8.06 -9.94 -14.94
C GLU A 83 -8.26 -10.32 -13.46
N HIS A 84 -7.87 -9.42 -12.53
CA HIS A 84 -8.05 -9.69 -11.11
C HIS A 84 -9.53 -9.62 -10.69
N ARG A 85 -10.29 -8.65 -11.21
CA ARG A 85 -11.73 -8.55 -10.94
C ARG A 85 -12.49 -9.73 -11.51
N GLU A 86 -12.14 -10.20 -12.71
CA GLU A 86 -12.71 -11.40 -13.32
C GLU A 86 -12.42 -12.64 -12.47
N ALA A 87 -11.20 -12.79 -11.96
CA ALA A 87 -10.88 -13.86 -11.02
C ALA A 87 -11.68 -13.78 -9.72
N ILE A 88 -11.89 -12.57 -9.17
CA ILE A 88 -12.74 -12.38 -7.99
C ILE A 88 -14.20 -12.76 -8.29
N LYS A 89 -14.74 -12.37 -9.45
CA LYS A 89 -16.10 -12.74 -9.87
C LYS A 89 -16.25 -14.26 -10.02
N LYS A 90 -15.23 -14.93 -10.57
CA LYS A 90 -15.25 -16.38 -10.82
C LYS A 90 -15.02 -17.23 -9.56
N TYR A 91 -14.09 -16.83 -8.69
CA TYR A 91 -13.62 -17.64 -7.56
C TYR A 91 -13.99 -17.06 -6.18
N GLY A 92 -14.68 -15.94 -6.14
CA GLY A 92 -15.00 -15.21 -4.92
C GLY A 92 -13.80 -14.52 -4.28
N LEU A 93 -14.05 -13.82 -3.16
CA LEU A 93 -13.02 -13.18 -2.36
C LEU A 93 -12.27 -14.21 -1.49
N SER A 94 -10.95 -14.01 -1.37
CA SER A 94 -10.12 -14.75 -0.42
C SER A 94 -9.67 -13.88 0.77
N ARG A 95 -9.07 -14.52 1.79
CA ARG A 95 -8.58 -13.84 3.02
C ARG A 95 -7.57 -12.71 2.79
N ILE A 96 -6.88 -12.70 1.64
CA ILE A 96 -5.91 -11.65 1.31
C ILE A 96 -6.55 -10.39 0.71
N HIS A 97 -7.84 -10.42 0.40
CA HIS A 97 -8.56 -9.28 -0.16
C HIS A 97 -9.02 -8.32 0.94
N ARG A 98 -8.97 -7.02 0.63
CA ARG A 98 -9.45 -5.96 1.51
C ARG A 98 -10.94 -5.72 1.23
N LYS A 99 -11.82 -6.25 2.08
CA LYS A 99 -13.29 -6.15 1.91
C LYS A 99 -13.83 -4.73 1.86
N SER A 100 -13.11 -3.76 2.42
CA SER A 100 -13.49 -2.34 2.38
C SER A 100 -13.26 -1.68 1.00
N PHE A 101 -12.65 -2.38 0.04
CA PHE A 101 -12.39 -1.85 -1.29
C PHE A 101 -13.53 -2.24 -2.23
N ASN A 102 -13.81 -1.40 -3.22
CA ASN A 102 -14.69 -1.77 -4.32
C ASN A 102 -13.96 -2.76 -5.24
N LEU A 103 -14.19 -4.05 -5.01
CA LEU A 103 -13.51 -5.15 -5.71
C LEU A 103 -14.31 -5.67 -6.92
N GLU A 104 -15.61 -5.40 -6.97
CA GLU A 104 -16.51 -5.86 -8.04
C GLU A 104 -16.61 -4.87 -9.20
N GLY A 105 -16.13 -3.64 -9.00
CA GLY A 105 -16.21 -2.58 -10.00
C GLY A 105 -17.64 -2.07 -10.22
N LYS A 106 -18.55 -2.31 -9.28
CA LYS A 106 -19.86 -1.66 -9.26
C LYS A 106 -19.60 -0.16 -9.10
N GLN A 107 -19.89 0.63 -10.14
CA GLN A 107 -19.96 2.08 -9.95
C GLN A 107 -20.99 2.33 -8.85
N ALA A 108 -20.73 3.28 -7.95
CA ALA A 108 -21.76 3.72 -7.03
C ALA A 108 -22.92 4.20 -7.91
N GLU A 109 -24.02 3.47 -7.91
CA GLU A 109 -25.26 3.96 -8.50
C GLU A 109 -25.56 5.26 -7.76
N SER A 110 -25.42 6.38 -8.47
CA SER A 110 -25.89 7.68 -8.04
C SER A 110 -27.39 7.53 -7.81
N SER A 111 -27.78 7.36 -6.55
CA SER A 111 -29.17 7.40 -6.13
C SER A 111 -29.74 8.75 -6.54
N THR A 112 -30.61 8.73 -7.55
CA THR A 112 -31.61 9.76 -7.85
C THR A 112 -32.48 10.05 -6.63
#